data_AF-X1SQQ1-F1
#
_entry.id   AF-X1SQQ1-F1
#
_cell.length_a   1.000
_cell.length_b   1.000
_cell.length_c   1.000
_cell.angle_alpha   90.00
_cell.angle_beta   90.00
_cell.angle_gamma   90.00
#
_symmetry.space_group_name_H-M   'P 1'
#
loop_
_entity.id
_entity.type
_entity.pdbx_description
1 polymer ?
#
loop_
_entity_poly.entity_id
_entity_poly.type
_entity_poly.pdbx_seq_one_letter_code
_entity_poly.pdbx_strand_id
1 'polypeptide(L)'
;EKLPLVFGIDGSMQPIQSEAPPYKRLSFVKTALLRMDQFAISKIDKDTPHPLALRDILADSALYHATVFPLRHVSIPGVNIYHGIRQIIYESIKDQSLNGELMETLKWIVYEKWNGKEKNLPLFECPYCEETVATLPYNAEIGKCPKCHGKLFLTDMLGFHQDMAPDSAPDIVSTAYMNINEVLLLFTGIRYYWEKNKKFLSNCLFVKDGPLAIRAQYSKIVNPLRRFLEYSNKKGFPIHIIGQEKTGRFCEHLEHISKNAPIGHIFIPNN
;
A
#
# COMPACT_ATOMS: atom_id res chain seq x y z
N GLU A 1 18.21 9.00 18.98
CA GLU A 1 17.50 8.35 20.12
C GLU A 1 17.07 6.94 19.71
N LYS A 2 16.80 6.04 20.66
CA LYS A 2 16.30 4.69 20.35
C LYS A 2 14.83 4.79 19.91
N LEU A 3 14.41 3.99 18.92
CA LEU A 3 13.02 3.86 18.46
C LEU A 3 12.43 2.56 19.04
N PRO A 4 11.84 2.60 20.25
CA PRO A 4 11.42 1.38 20.97
C PRO A 4 10.17 0.71 20.41
N LEU A 5 9.44 1.39 19.51
CA LEU A 5 8.17 0.92 18.99
C LEU A 5 8.33 0.62 17.51
N VAL A 6 8.27 -0.66 17.15
CA VAL A 6 8.49 -1.10 15.78
C VAL A 6 7.19 -1.64 15.21
N PHE A 7 6.85 -1.19 14.01
CA PHE A 7 5.71 -1.67 13.24
C PHE A 7 6.23 -2.33 11.98
N GLY A 8 5.88 -3.59 11.75
CA GLY A 8 6.20 -4.34 10.54
C GLY A 8 5.03 -4.35 9.56
N ILE A 9 5.31 -4.14 8.28
CA ILE A 9 4.34 -4.21 7.19
C ILE A 9 4.85 -5.24 6.20
N ASP A 10 3.99 -6.20 5.87
CA ASP A 10 4.28 -7.25 4.91
C ASP A 10 3.02 -7.60 4.10
N GLY A 11 3.24 -8.18 2.94
CA GLY A 11 2.21 -8.58 2.01
C GLY A 11 2.60 -9.82 1.23
N SER A 12 1.57 -10.59 0.88
CA SER A 12 1.71 -11.77 0.04
C SER A 12 0.64 -11.74 -1.04
N MET A 13 1.01 -12.27 -2.20
CA MET A 13 0.13 -12.46 -3.34
C MET A 13 0.30 -13.88 -3.84
N GLN A 14 -0.82 -14.61 -3.96
CA GLN A 14 -0.83 -15.98 -4.44
C GLN A 14 -1.81 -16.12 -5.59
N PRO A 15 -1.33 -16.30 -6.83
CA PRO A 15 -2.20 -16.65 -7.93
C PRO A 15 -2.58 -18.14 -7.86
N ILE A 16 -3.83 -18.44 -8.18
CA ILE A 16 -4.37 -19.80 -8.31
C ILE A 16 -4.94 -19.95 -9.72
N GLN A 17 -4.58 -21.05 -10.38
CA GLN A 17 -5.03 -21.35 -11.74
C GLN A 17 -5.69 -22.73 -11.80
N SER A 18 -6.81 -22.81 -12.52
CA SER A 18 -7.45 -24.07 -12.89
C SER A 18 -6.53 -24.90 -13.77
N GLU A 19 -6.46 -26.21 -13.52
CA GLU A 19 -5.67 -27.16 -14.30
C GLU A 19 -6.25 -27.39 -15.70
N ALA A 20 -7.57 -27.25 -15.86
CA ALA A 20 -8.26 -27.46 -17.13
C ALA A 20 -8.60 -26.13 -17.84
N PRO A 21 -8.62 -26.12 -19.19
CA PRO A 21 -9.18 -25.03 -19.98
C PRO A 21 -10.58 -24.61 -19.50
N PRO A 22 -10.91 -23.31 -19.47
CA PRO A 22 -10.16 -22.21 -20.05
C PRO A 22 -9.03 -21.66 -19.15
N TYR A 23 -8.52 -22.41 -18.16
CA TYR A 23 -7.45 -21.96 -17.24
C TYR A 23 -7.85 -20.70 -16.46
N LYS A 24 -8.97 -20.80 -15.74
CA LYS A 24 -9.45 -19.76 -14.83
C LYS A 24 -8.34 -19.35 -13.86
N ARG A 25 -8.16 -18.05 -13.64
CA ARG A 25 -7.11 -17.51 -12.78
C ARG A 25 -7.67 -16.49 -11.80
N LEU A 26 -7.34 -16.70 -10.53
CA LEU A 26 -7.62 -15.80 -9.41
C LEU A 26 -6.31 -15.42 -8.74
N SER A 27 -6.30 -14.32 -8.00
CA SER A 27 -5.18 -14.00 -7.11
C SER A 27 -5.67 -13.56 -5.75
N PHE A 28 -5.14 -14.19 -4.71
CA PHE A 28 -5.37 -13.81 -3.32
C PHE A 28 -4.27 -12.84 -2.90
N VAL A 29 -4.66 -11.70 -2.36
CA VAL A 29 -3.74 -10.73 -1.78
C VAL A 29 -4.04 -10.57 -0.31
N LYS A 30 -3.01 -10.69 0.53
CA LYS A 30 -3.11 -10.46 1.97
C LYS A 30 -1.97 -9.55 2.42
N THR A 31 -2.29 -8.53 3.19
CA THR A 31 -1.30 -7.61 3.77
C THR A 31 -1.56 -7.46 5.26
N ALA A 32 -0.51 -7.19 6.03
CA ALA A 32 -0.61 -7.02 7.48
C ALA A 32 0.20 -5.81 7.95
N LEU A 33 -0.33 -5.13 8.96
CA LEU A 33 0.43 -4.24 9.83
C LEU A 33 0.55 -4.90 11.20
N LEU A 34 1.76 -5.12 11.67
CA LEU A 34 2.07 -5.78 12.93
C LEU A 34 2.78 -4.80 13.86
N ARG A 35 2.26 -4.60 15.06
CA ARG A 35 3.02 -3.95 16.14
C ARG A 35 3.90 -5.00 16.81
N MET A 36 5.20 -4.74 16.85
CA MET A 36 6.15 -5.64 17.53
C MET A 36 6.27 -5.28 19.01
N ASP A 37 5.89 -6.21 19.89
CA ASP A 37 6.27 -6.16 21.30
C ASP A 37 7.70 -6.70 21.43
N GLN A 38 8.66 -5.78 21.53
CA GLN A 38 10.08 -6.13 21.64
C GLN A 38 10.40 -6.96 22.90
N PHE A 39 9.64 -6.80 23.98
CA PHE A 39 9.84 -7.57 25.21
C PHE A 39 9.26 -8.98 25.08
N ALA A 40 8.12 -9.14 24.41
CA ALA A 40 7.59 -10.46 24.12
C ALA A 40 8.48 -11.23 23.12
N ILE A 41 8.95 -10.56 22.06
CA ILE A 41 9.84 -11.15 21.05
C ILE A 41 11.21 -11.53 21.66
N SER A 42 11.75 -10.74 22.60
CA SER A 42 13.05 -11.05 23.22
C SER A 42 13.06 -12.32 24.07
N LYS A 43 11.88 -12.86 24.41
CA LYS A 43 11.72 -14.15 25.11
C LYS A 43 11.71 -15.34 24.16
N ILE A 44 11.60 -15.11 22.85
CA ILE A 44 11.69 -16.16 21.83
C ILE A 44 13.16 -16.42 21.50
N ASP A 45 13.49 -17.69 21.27
CA ASP A 45 14.79 -18.08 20.74
C ASP A 45 15.06 -17.37 19.40
N LYS A 46 16.22 -16.72 19.30
CA LYS A 46 16.56 -15.88 18.12
C LYS A 46 16.98 -16.70 16.92
N ASP A 47 17.56 -17.87 17.15
CA ASP A 47 18.13 -18.72 16.10
C ASP A 47 17.10 -19.75 15.61
N THR A 48 16.21 -20.17 16.49
CA THR A 48 15.19 -21.20 16.26
C THR A 48 13.82 -20.80 16.85
N PRO A 49 13.21 -19.71 16.36
CA PRO A 49 11.97 -19.20 16.92
C PRO A 49 10.82 -20.20 16.75
N HIS A 50 10.13 -20.52 17.85
CA HIS A 50 8.97 -21.43 17.80
C HIS A 50 7.77 -20.75 17.10
N PRO A 51 7.29 -21.26 15.94
CA PRO A 51 6.29 -20.54 15.13
C PRO A 51 4.97 -20.25 15.85
N LEU A 52 4.48 -21.17 16.70
CA LEU A 52 3.24 -20.96 17.45
C LEU A 52 3.37 -19.86 18.53
N ALA A 53 4.53 -19.74 19.18
CA ALA A 53 4.76 -18.70 20.17
C ALA A 53 4.80 -17.32 19.50
N LEU A 54 5.41 -17.24 18.31
CA LEU A 54 5.41 -16.02 17.50
C LEU A 54 3.98 -15.64 17.08
N ARG A 55 3.18 -16.61 16.60
CA ARG A 55 1.76 -16.40 16.25
C ARG A 55 0.98 -15.83 17.44
N ASP A 56 1.14 -16.42 18.61
CA ASP A 56 0.37 -16.03 19.80
C ASP A 56 0.74 -14.60 20.26
N ILE A 57 2.02 -14.21 20.16
CA ILE A 57 2.46 -12.83 20.42
C ILE A 57 1.87 -11.83 19.40
N LEU A 58 1.69 -12.26 18.16
CA LEU A 58 1.21 -11.39 17.07
C LEU A 58 -0.32 -11.30 16.96
N ALA A 59 -1.07 -12.23 17.56
CA ALA A 59 -2.52 -12.36 17.37
C ALA A 59 -3.31 -11.08 17.69
N ASP A 60 -2.95 -10.38 18.77
CA ASP A 60 -3.63 -9.15 19.23
C ASP A 60 -2.99 -7.86 18.69
N SER A 61 -1.88 -7.97 17.96
CA SER A 61 -1.08 -6.83 17.51
C SER A 61 -1.11 -6.62 15.99
N ALA A 62 -2.02 -7.30 15.30
CA ALA A 62 -2.06 -7.37 13.85
C ALA A 62 -3.35 -6.78 13.27
N LEU A 63 -3.19 -5.88 12.30
CA LEU A 63 -4.26 -5.48 11.39
C LEU A 63 -4.05 -6.21 10.07
N TYR A 64 -5.02 -7.04 9.69
CA TYR A 64 -4.99 -7.80 8.45
C TYR A 64 -5.96 -7.24 7.43
N HIS A 65 -5.53 -7.20 6.18
CA HIS A 65 -6.37 -6.97 5.01
C HIS A 65 -6.24 -8.15 4.05
N ALA A 66 -7.35 -8.60 3.49
CA ALA A 66 -7.36 -9.66 2.49
C ALA A 66 -8.37 -9.36 1.38
N THR A 67 -8.00 -9.69 0.14
CA THR A 67 -8.90 -9.57 -1.01
C THR A 67 -8.57 -10.62 -2.08
N VAL A 68 -9.48 -10.78 -3.04
CA VAL A 68 -9.32 -11.69 -4.16
C VAL A 68 -9.65 -10.98 -5.47
N PHE A 69 -8.77 -11.15 -6.47
CA PHE A 69 -8.94 -10.57 -7.80
C PHE A 69 -9.30 -11.65 -8.82
N PRO A 70 -10.39 -11.49 -9.58
CA PRO A 70 -10.62 -12.27 -10.79
C PRO A 70 -9.68 -11.80 -11.89
N LEU A 71 -8.71 -12.62 -12.27
CA LEU A 71 -7.69 -12.22 -13.26
C LEU A 71 -8.05 -12.63 -14.67
N ARG A 72 -8.38 -13.91 -14.88
CA ARG A 72 -8.66 -14.45 -16.22
C ARG A 72 -9.76 -15.51 -16.21
N HIS A 73 -10.67 -15.42 -17.18
CA HIS A 73 -11.78 -16.37 -17.37
C HIS A 73 -12.64 -16.60 -16.11
N VAL A 74 -12.68 -15.60 -15.22
CA VAL A 74 -13.59 -15.54 -14.08
C VAL A 74 -14.45 -14.32 -14.26
N SER A 75 -15.76 -14.52 -14.36
CA SER A 75 -16.75 -13.47 -14.56
C SER A 75 -17.74 -13.46 -13.40
N ILE A 76 -18.09 -12.27 -12.95
CA ILE A 76 -19.24 -12.07 -12.06
C ILE A 76 -20.46 -11.84 -12.98
N PRO A 77 -21.55 -12.62 -12.86
CA PRO A 77 -22.71 -12.46 -13.72
C PRO A 77 -23.21 -11.01 -13.78
N GLY A 78 -23.37 -10.46 -14.98
CA GLY A 78 -23.86 -9.09 -15.20
C GLY A 78 -22.83 -7.99 -14.96
N VAL A 79 -21.58 -8.32 -14.62
CA VAL A 79 -20.52 -7.33 -14.35
C VAL A 79 -19.36 -7.55 -15.31
N ASN A 80 -19.02 -6.50 -16.07
CA ASN A 80 -17.80 -6.48 -16.87
C ASN A 80 -16.57 -6.61 -15.95
N ILE A 81 -15.61 -7.50 -16.28
CA ILE A 81 -14.44 -7.81 -15.42
C ILE A 81 -13.65 -6.56 -15.06
N TYR A 82 -13.38 -5.69 -16.04
CA TYR A 82 -12.66 -4.43 -15.84
C TYR A 82 -13.35 -3.54 -14.78
N HIS A 83 -14.68 -3.39 -14.87
CA HIS A 83 -15.45 -2.63 -13.87
C HIS A 83 -15.61 -3.38 -12.54
N GLY A 84 -15.70 -4.71 -12.58
CA GLY A 84 -15.76 -5.56 -11.40
C GLY A 84 -14.51 -5.46 -10.55
N ILE A 85 -13.32 -5.51 -11.16
CA ILE A 85 -12.04 -5.35 -10.45
C ILE A 85 -11.93 -3.96 -9.85
N ARG A 86 -12.31 -2.90 -10.58
CA ARG A 86 -12.35 -1.54 -10.03
C ARG A 86 -13.22 -1.44 -8.77
N GLN A 87 -14.39 -2.07 -8.80
CA GLN A 87 -15.28 -2.13 -7.65
C GLN A 87 -14.68 -2.95 -6.49
N ILE A 88 -14.08 -4.11 -6.77
CA ILE A 88 -13.39 -4.93 -5.76
C ILE A 88 -12.27 -4.12 -5.08
N ILE A 89 -11.46 -3.37 -5.85
CA ILE A 89 -10.40 -2.52 -5.28
C ILE A 89 -11.00 -1.45 -4.37
N TYR A 90 -12.06 -0.78 -4.80
CA TYR A 90 -12.76 0.23 -4.00
C TYR A 90 -13.31 -0.35 -2.69
N GLU A 91 -14.03 -1.47 -2.76
CA GLU A 91 -14.63 -2.14 -1.62
C GLU A 91 -13.57 -2.70 -0.67
N SER A 92 -12.48 -3.25 -1.20
CA SER A 92 -11.36 -3.77 -0.41
C SER A 92 -10.63 -2.65 0.33
N ILE A 93 -10.44 -1.46 -0.26
CA ILE A 93 -9.86 -0.31 0.46
C ILE A 93 -10.87 0.27 1.47
N LYS A 94 -12.18 0.14 1.21
CA LYS A 94 -13.26 0.55 2.13
C LYS A 94 -13.68 -0.55 3.11
N ASP A 95 -12.84 -1.56 3.31
CA ASP A 95 -13.20 -2.74 4.10
C ASP A 95 -13.74 -2.36 5.48
N GLN A 96 -14.98 -2.78 5.75
CA GLN A 96 -15.68 -2.49 6.99
C GLN A 96 -15.12 -3.28 8.17
N SER A 97 -14.45 -4.43 7.95
CA SER A 97 -13.78 -5.13 9.05
C SER A 97 -12.60 -4.34 9.61
N LEU A 98 -12.08 -3.38 8.83
CA LEU A 98 -11.08 -2.40 9.24
C LEU A 98 -11.68 -1.01 9.49
N ASN A 99 -13.01 -0.91 9.69
CA ASN A 99 -13.74 0.35 9.87
C ASN A 99 -13.51 1.39 8.75
N GLY A 100 -13.12 0.97 7.54
CA GLY A 100 -12.77 1.86 6.44
C GLY A 100 -11.51 2.70 6.68
N GLU A 101 -10.66 2.35 7.65
CA GLU A 101 -9.46 3.14 8.02
C GLU A 101 -8.49 3.32 6.85
N LEU A 102 -8.38 2.33 5.96
CA LEU A 102 -7.59 2.41 4.73
C LEU A 102 -8.12 3.47 3.76
N MET A 103 -9.45 3.54 3.58
CA MET A 103 -10.10 4.57 2.78
C MET A 103 -9.91 5.97 3.39
N GLU A 104 -10.05 6.09 4.72
CA GLU A 104 -9.77 7.35 5.41
C GLU A 104 -8.31 7.78 5.26
N THR A 105 -7.37 6.84 5.32
CA THR A 105 -5.96 7.10 5.07
C THR A 105 -5.72 7.53 3.63
N LEU A 106 -6.31 6.85 2.65
CA LEU A 106 -6.20 7.26 1.25
C LEU A 106 -6.71 8.69 1.07
N LYS A 107 -7.90 9.02 1.61
CA LYS A 107 -8.46 10.38 1.59
C LYS A 107 -7.53 11.38 2.27
N TRP A 108 -7.00 11.04 3.44
CA TRP A 108 -6.09 11.89 4.20
C TRP A 108 -4.82 12.21 3.41
N ILE A 109 -4.26 11.23 2.71
CA ILE A 109 -3.13 11.36 1.77
C ILE A 109 -3.47 12.26 0.59
N VAL A 110 -4.44 11.86 -0.23
CA VAL A 110 -4.66 12.47 -1.55
C VAL A 110 -5.28 13.86 -1.48
N TYR A 111 -6.07 14.12 -0.43
CA TYR A 111 -6.62 15.44 -0.13
C TYR A 111 -5.75 16.27 0.82
N GLU A 112 -4.62 15.72 1.26
CA GLU A 112 -3.63 16.40 2.13
C GLU A 112 -4.23 16.98 3.41
N LYS A 113 -5.13 16.24 4.06
CA LYS A 113 -5.94 16.73 5.19
C LYS A 113 -5.09 17.23 6.38
N TRP A 114 -3.83 16.83 6.51
CA TRP A 114 -2.92 17.32 7.56
C TRP A 114 -2.58 18.80 7.46
N ASN A 115 -2.77 19.44 6.30
CA ASN A 115 -2.42 20.84 6.10
C ASN A 115 -3.59 21.82 6.43
N GLY A 116 -4.78 21.29 6.72
CA GLY A 116 -5.98 22.07 7.06
C GLY A 116 -6.62 22.83 5.90
N LYS A 117 -6.15 22.65 4.66
CA LYS A 117 -6.68 23.28 3.46
C LYS A 117 -7.49 22.26 2.67
N GLU A 118 -8.68 22.66 2.25
CA GLU A 118 -9.47 21.85 1.33
C GLU A 118 -8.79 21.85 -0.05
N LYS A 119 -8.59 20.65 -0.57
CA LYS A 119 -7.95 20.43 -1.86
C LYS A 119 -8.77 19.41 -2.63
N ASN A 120 -9.12 19.71 -3.88
CA ASN A 120 -9.74 18.71 -4.77
C ASN A 120 -8.68 17.75 -5.32
N LEU A 121 -9.11 16.59 -5.82
CA LEU A 121 -8.17 15.70 -6.50
C LEU A 121 -7.60 16.36 -7.76
N PRO A 122 -6.30 16.19 -8.04
CA PRO A 122 -5.77 16.52 -9.36
C PRO A 122 -6.48 15.67 -10.43
N LEU A 123 -6.43 16.12 -11.69
CA LEU A 123 -6.96 15.36 -12.79
C LEU A 123 -6.27 13.99 -12.88
N PHE A 124 -7.06 12.95 -13.15
CA PHE A 124 -6.60 11.60 -13.42
C PHE A 124 -7.37 11.02 -14.62
N GLU A 125 -6.88 9.91 -15.13
CA GLU A 125 -7.48 9.24 -16.29
C GLU A 125 -8.82 8.59 -15.93
N CYS A 126 -9.82 8.82 -16.78
CA CYS A 126 -11.13 8.23 -16.60
C CYS A 126 -11.15 6.77 -17.08
N PRO A 127 -11.59 5.79 -16.26
CA PRO A 127 -11.68 4.38 -16.64
C PRO A 127 -12.85 4.05 -17.59
N TYR A 128 -13.42 5.04 -18.28
CA TYR A 128 -14.49 4.82 -19.28
C TYR A 128 -14.20 5.53 -20.59
N CYS A 129 -13.64 6.74 -20.55
CA CYS A 129 -13.28 7.48 -21.75
C CYS A 129 -11.77 7.64 -21.95
N GLU A 130 -10.95 7.10 -21.03
CA GLU A 130 -9.48 7.05 -21.10
C GLU A 130 -8.79 8.42 -21.22
N GLU A 131 -9.52 9.49 -20.91
CA GLU A 131 -9.00 10.85 -20.92
C GLU A 131 -8.67 11.33 -19.51
N THR A 132 -7.60 12.13 -19.38
CA THR A 132 -7.19 12.77 -18.13
C THR A 132 -8.09 13.97 -17.79
N VAL A 133 -9.36 13.68 -17.51
CA VAL A 133 -10.41 14.66 -17.17
C VAL A 133 -11.15 14.33 -15.88
N ALA A 134 -10.93 13.13 -15.31
CA ALA A 134 -11.59 12.71 -14.09
C ALA A 134 -11.01 13.43 -12.87
N THR A 135 -11.88 13.82 -11.95
CA THR A 135 -11.53 14.41 -10.65
C THR A 135 -12.67 14.14 -9.66
N LEU A 136 -12.39 14.31 -8.36
CA LEU A 136 -13.40 14.28 -7.31
C LEU A 136 -13.23 15.52 -6.42
N PRO A 137 -14.34 16.09 -5.92
CA PRO A 137 -14.29 17.18 -4.95
C PRO A 137 -13.64 16.71 -3.65
N TYR A 138 -13.26 17.67 -2.81
CA TYR A 138 -12.66 17.42 -1.51
C TYR A 138 -13.47 16.38 -0.71
N ASN A 139 -12.74 15.40 -0.15
CA ASN A 139 -13.27 14.33 0.70
C ASN A 139 -14.28 13.37 0.04
N ALA A 140 -14.52 13.46 -1.28
CA ALA A 140 -15.43 12.55 -1.97
C ALA A 140 -14.78 11.18 -2.26
N GLU A 141 -15.57 10.13 -2.16
CA GLU A 141 -15.14 8.76 -2.48
C GLU A 141 -15.65 8.27 -3.83
N ILE A 142 -16.76 8.85 -4.30
CA ILE A 142 -17.48 8.48 -5.51
C ILE A 142 -17.88 9.76 -6.23
N GLY A 143 -17.87 9.73 -7.56
CA GLY A 143 -18.36 10.81 -8.38
C GLY A 143 -18.68 10.35 -9.79
N LYS A 144 -18.77 11.30 -10.71
CA LYS A 144 -18.99 11.05 -12.13
C LYS A 144 -17.95 11.80 -12.96
N CYS A 145 -17.49 11.18 -14.04
CA CYS A 145 -16.62 11.84 -15.00
C CYS A 145 -17.34 13.06 -15.60
N PRO A 146 -16.69 14.24 -15.68
CA PRO A 146 -17.32 15.43 -16.24
C PRO A 146 -17.58 15.30 -17.75
N LYS A 147 -16.86 14.42 -18.46
CA LYS A 147 -16.99 14.21 -19.91
C LYS A 147 -17.98 13.11 -20.28
N CYS A 148 -17.78 11.90 -19.76
CA CYS A 148 -18.58 10.72 -20.15
C CYS A 148 -19.63 10.31 -19.12
N HIS A 149 -19.70 10.99 -17.97
CA HIS A 149 -20.60 10.70 -16.85
C HIS A 149 -20.46 9.30 -16.21
N GLY A 150 -19.43 8.54 -16.60
CA GLY A 150 -19.10 7.25 -16.00
C GLY A 150 -18.80 7.36 -14.50
N LYS A 151 -19.20 6.34 -13.73
CA LYS A 151 -19.07 6.29 -12.27
C LYS A 151 -17.60 6.15 -11.85
N LEU A 152 -17.10 7.15 -11.12
CA LEU A 152 -15.73 7.19 -10.60
C LEU A 152 -15.69 6.74 -9.14
N PHE A 153 -14.64 6.01 -8.78
CA PHE A 153 -14.22 5.73 -7.42
C PHE A 153 -12.94 6.51 -7.11
N LEU A 154 -12.73 6.89 -5.84
CA LEU A 154 -11.48 7.50 -5.41
C LEU A 154 -10.26 6.63 -5.76
N THR A 155 -10.41 5.31 -5.64
CA THR A 155 -9.36 4.36 -5.97
C THR A 155 -8.98 4.33 -7.46
N ASP A 156 -9.84 4.82 -8.36
CA ASP A 156 -9.51 4.94 -9.79
C ASP A 156 -8.33 5.88 -10.01
N MET A 157 -8.16 6.89 -9.14
CA MET A 157 -7.05 7.83 -9.24
C MET A 157 -5.70 7.11 -9.17
N LEU A 158 -5.60 5.98 -8.46
CA LEU A 158 -4.37 5.18 -8.33
C LEU A 158 -3.93 4.56 -9.66
N GLY A 159 -4.83 4.39 -10.62
CA GLY A 159 -4.49 3.95 -11.97
C GLY A 159 -4.40 2.43 -12.18
N PHE A 160 -4.93 1.60 -11.27
CA PHE A 160 -4.97 0.14 -11.49
C PHE A 160 -5.64 -0.26 -12.81
N HIS A 161 -6.65 0.52 -13.21
CA HIS A 161 -7.39 0.31 -14.43
C HIS A 161 -6.57 0.50 -15.72
N GLN A 162 -5.41 1.16 -15.62
CA GLN A 162 -4.51 1.39 -16.75
C GLN A 162 -3.67 0.15 -17.10
N ASP A 163 -3.53 -0.79 -16.14
CA ASP A 163 -2.84 -2.07 -16.37
C ASP A 163 -3.80 -3.18 -16.86
N MET A 164 -5.10 -2.88 -16.99
CA MET A 164 -6.12 -3.87 -17.32
C MET A 164 -6.57 -3.75 -18.78
N ALA A 165 -6.95 -4.89 -19.36
CA ALA A 165 -7.69 -4.96 -20.61
C ALA A 165 -9.19 -5.10 -20.32
N PRO A 166 -10.09 -4.83 -21.29
CA PRO A 166 -11.55 -4.91 -21.09
C PRO A 166 -12.04 -6.24 -20.49
N ASP A 167 -11.42 -7.36 -20.90
CA ASP A 167 -11.85 -8.72 -20.54
C ASP A 167 -10.81 -9.49 -19.69
N SER A 168 -9.71 -8.86 -19.28
CA SER A 168 -8.70 -9.54 -18.46
C SER A 168 -7.82 -8.57 -17.66
N ALA A 169 -7.33 -9.05 -16.51
CA ALA A 169 -6.34 -8.34 -15.72
C ALA A 169 -5.06 -9.19 -15.58
N PRO A 170 -3.88 -8.62 -15.86
CA PRO A 170 -2.61 -9.28 -15.59
C PRO A 170 -2.30 -9.34 -14.10
N ASP A 171 -1.48 -10.32 -13.70
CA ASP A 171 -1.04 -10.52 -12.30
C ASP A 171 -0.42 -9.25 -11.67
N ILE A 172 0.16 -8.37 -12.50
CA ILE A 172 0.73 -7.08 -12.07
C ILE A 172 -0.27 -6.22 -11.30
N VAL A 173 -1.58 -6.32 -11.59
CA VAL A 173 -2.63 -5.60 -10.87
C VAL A 173 -2.68 -6.04 -9.41
N SER A 174 -2.56 -7.35 -9.15
CA SER A 174 -2.56 -7.90 -7.79
C SER A 174 -1.28 -7.53 -7.03
N THR A 175 -0.12 -7.63 -7.68
CA THR A 175 1.16 -7.22 -7.10
C THR A 175 1.19 -5.72 -6.79
N ALA A 176 0.69 -4.88 -7.71
CA ALA A 176 0.60 -3.46 -7.49
C ALA A 176 -0.38 -3.12 -6.36
N TYR A 177 -1.52 -3.81 -6.30
CA TYR A 177 -2.49 -3.62 -5.23
C TYR A 177 -1.88 -3.94 -3.87
N MET A 178 -1.19 -5.07 -3.75
CA MET A 178 -0.46 -5.46 -2.54
C MET A 178 0.50 -4.36 -2.08
N ASN A 179 1.40 -3.90 -2.98
CA ASN A 179 2.37 -2.86 -2.67
C ASN A 179 1.72 -1.55 -2.22
N ILE A 180 0.62 -1.14 -2.88
CA ILE A 180 -0.12 0.07 -2.51
C ILE A 180 -0.83 -0.12 -1.18
N ASN A 181 -1.41 -1.28 -0.93
CA ASN A 181 -2.11 -1.56 0.31
C ASN A 181 -1.16 -1.62 1.51
N GLU A 182 0.04 -2.16 1.34
CA GLU A 182 1.12 -2.08 2.34
C GLU A 182 1.46 -0.63 2.69
N VAL A 183 1.64 0.24 1.67
CA VAL A 183 1.88 1.66 1.90
C VAL A 183 0.69 2.31 2.62
N LEU A 184 -0.55 2.00 2.22
CA LEU A 184 -1.72 2.53 2.90
C LEU A 184 -1.81 2.05 4.35
N LEU A 185 -1.54 0.77 4.65
CA LEU A 185 -1.50 0.25 6.02
C LEU A 185 -0.42 0.93 6.86
N LEU A 186 0.78 1.09 6.29
CA LEU A 186 1.88 1.83 6.91
C LEU A 186 1.42 3.25 7.29
N PHE A 187 0.80 3.96 6.33
CA PHE A 187 0.31 5.31 6.58
C PHE A 187 -0.96 5.38 7.43
N THR A 188 -1.73 4.29 7.57
CA THR A 188 -2.83 4.21 8.53
C THR A 188 -2.30 4.24 9.95
N GLY A 189 -1.26 3.46 10.26
CA GLY A 189 -0.59 3.54 11.56
C GLY A 189 -0.02 4.94 11.83
N ILE A 190 0.63 5.55 10.84
CA ILE A 190 1.14 6.91 10.93
C ILE A 190 0.02 7.93 11.18
N ARG A 191 -1.05 7.91 10.37
CA ARG A 191 -2.18 8.84 10.48
C ARG A 191 -2.83 8.74 11.85
N TYR A 192 -3.07 7.52 12.32
CA TYR A 192 -3.66 7.28 13.64
C TYR A 192 -2.88 8.01 14.74
N TYR A 193 -1.56 7.82 14.81
CA TYR A 193 -0.75 8.50 15.83
C TYR A 193 -0.53 9.98 15.52
N TRP A 194 -0.52 10.39 14.27
CA TRP A 194 -0.46 11.81 13.90
C TRP A 194 -1.66 12.58 14.45
N GLU A 195 -2.85 11.98 14.42
CA GLU A 195 -4.10 12.58 14.92
C GLU A 195 -4.24 12.47 16.44
N LYS A 196 -3.74 11.38 17.05
CA LYS A 196 -3.91 11.12 18.49
C LYS A 196 -2.73 11.55 19.35
N ASN A 197 -1.50 11.27 18.93
CA ASN A 197 -0.28 11.52 19.72
C ASN A 197 1.00 11.62 18.85
N LYS A 198 1.29 12.82 18.35
CA LYS A 198 2.46 13.08 17.48
C LYS A 198 3.80 12.83 18.16
N LYS A 199 3.89 13.01 19.48
CA LYS A 199 5.13 12.72 20.23
C LYS A 199 5.43 11.23 20.26
N PHE A 200 4.40 10.40 20.40
CA PHE A 200 4.53 8.95 20.32
C PHE A 200 4.97 8.51 18.93
N LEU A 201 4.39 9.11 17.87
CA LEU A 201 4.76 8.83 16.49
C LEU A 201 6.26 9.02 16.22
N SER A 202 6.87 10.08 16.77
CA SER A 202 8.33 10.33 16.63
C SER A 202 9.21 9.24 17.23
N ASN A 203 8.67 8.40 18.13
CA ASN A 203 9.39 7.28 18.75
C ASN A 203 9.12 5.93 18.05
N CYS A 204 8.35 5.93 16.96
CA CYS A 204 8.00 4.75 16.19
C CYS A 204 8.92 4.56 14.98
N LEU A 205 9.27 3.32 14.69
CA LEU A 205 9.90 2.88 13.44
C LEU A 205 8.91 2.03 12.65
N PHE A 206 8.59 2.46 11.43
CA PHE A 206 7.80 1.68 10.49
C PHE A 206 8.74 0.95 9.52
N VAL A 207 8.62 -0.37 9.46
CA VAL A 207 9.45 -1.26 8.65
C VAL A 207 8.55 -1.92 7.62
N LYS A 208 8.83 -1.70 6.35
CA LYS A 208 8.16 -2.40 5.25
C LYS A 208 9.09 -3.50 4.72
N ASP A 209 8.60 -4.74 4.64
CA ASP A 209 9.27 -5.78 3.84
C ASP A 209 9.04 -5.45 2.35
N GLY A 210 10.10 -5.16 1.63
CA GLY A 210 10.08 -4.64 0.27
C GLY A 210 10.33 -3.12 0.13
N PRO A 211 10.32 -2.63 -1.12
CA PRO A 211 10.69 -1.25 -1.45
C PRO A 211 9.69 -0.24 -0.89
N LEU A 212 10.19 0.94 -0.49
CA LEU A 212 9.36 2.13 -0.27
C LEU A 212 9.03 2.86 -1.59
N ALA A 213 9.74 2.53 -2.67
CA ALA A 213 9.56 3.15 -3.97
C ALA A 213 8.23 2.73 -4.60
N ILE A 214 7.39 3.73 -4.93
CA ILE A 214 6.15 3.55 -5.68
C ILE A 214 6.39 4.09 -7.09
N ARG A 215 6.22 3.24 -8.10
CA ARG A 215 6.63 3.52 -9.49
C ARG A 215 5.42 3.65 -10.42
N ALA A 216 5.71 4.13 -11.64
CA ALA A 216 4.77 4.21 -12.76
C ALA A 216 3.48 4.98 -12.43
N GLN A 217 2.32 4.52 -12.92
CA GLN A 217 1.01 5.15 -12.75
C GLN A 217 0.58 5.33 -11.29
N TYR A 218 1.15 4.54 -10.38
CA TYR A 218 0.87 4.59 -8.95
C TYR A 218 1.60 5.73 -8.22
N SER A 219 2.53 6.42 -8.91
CA SER A 219 3.32 7.53 -8.34
C SER A 219 2.49 8.74 -7.92
N LYS A 220 1.20 8.80 -8.28
CA LYS A 220 0.31 9.91 -7.93
C LYS A 220 0.13 10.12 -6.42
N ILE A 221 0.35 9.09 -5.58
CA ILE A 221 0.36 9.23 -4.11
C ILE A 221 1.72 9.64 -3.54
N VAL A 222 2.82 9.49 -4.29
CA VAL A 222 4.18 9.78 -3.81
C VAL A 222 4.35 11.25 -3.43
N ASN A 223 3.85 12.16 -4.26
CA ASN A 223 3.99 13.59 -4.03
C ASN A 223 3.26 14.06 -2.76
N PRO A 224 1.99 13.69 -2.52
CA PRO A 224 1.33 13.91 -1.24
C PRO A 224 2.10 13.34 -0.04
N LEU A 225 2.59 12.09 -0.14
CA LEU A 225 3.36 11.46 0.94
C LEU A 225 4.65 12.23 1.26
N ARG A 226 5.41 12.63 0.23
CA ARG A 226 6.64 13.45 0.41
C ARG A 226 6.34 14.78 1.09
N ARG A 227 5.28 15.48 0.66
CA ARG A 227 4.84 16.73 1.29
C ARG A 227 4.45 16.52 2.75
N PHE A 228 3.77 15.42 3.06
CA PHE A 228 3.43 15.09 4.45
C PHE A 228 4.68 14.83 5.29
N LEU A 229 5.62 14.01 4.82
CA LEU A 229 6.86 13.72 5.55
C LEU A 229 7.68 14.99 5.81
N GLU A 230 7.79 15.87 4.80
CA GLU A 230 8.44 17.17 4.96
C GLU A 230 7.70 18.07 5.96
N TYR A 231 6.36 18.12 5.89
CA TYR A 231 5.53 18.86 6.83
C TYR A 231 5.73 18.36 8.27
N SER A 232 5.74 17.04 8.45
CA SER A 232 5.95 16.36 9.74
C SER A 232 7.30 16.75 10.34
N ASN A 233 8.36 16.69 9.54
CA ASN A 233 9.70 17.07 9.94
C ASN A 233 9.79 18.56 10.34
N LYS A 234 9.21 19.47 9.53
CA LYS A 234 9.16 20.92 9.82
C LYS A 234 8.38 21.25 11.09
N LYS A 235 7.43 20.39 11.50
CA LYS A 235 6.66 20.53 12.75
C LYS A 235 7.37 19.94 13.97
N GLY A 236 8.56 19.38 13.82
CA GLY A 236 9.32 18.76 14.92
C GLY A 236 8.84 17.35 15.29
N PHE A 237 8.08 16.69 14.41
CA PHE A 237 7.61 15.33 14.59
C PHE A 237 8.15 14.45 13.44
N PRO A 238 9.43 14.07 13.44
CA PRO A 238 9.99 13.24 12.38
C PRO A 238 9.27 11.88 12.35
N ILE A 239 9.17 11.30 11.15
CA ILE A 239 8.59 9.97 10.96
C ILE A 239 9.70 9.07 10.45
N HIS A 240 9.92 7.96 11.13
CA HIS A 240 10.97 7.01 10.80
C HIS A 240 10.38 5.83 10.03
N ILE A 241 10.79 5.70 8.77
CA ILE A 241 10.33 4.64 7.87
C ILE A 241 11.56 4.00 7.22
N ILE A 242 11.60 2.68 7.17
CA ILE A 242 12.59 1.92 6.41
C ILE A 242 11.89 0.88 5.53
N GLY A 243 12.44 0.63 4.34
CA GLY A 243 12.08 -0.48 3.48
C GLY A 243 13.23 -1.47 3.41
N GLN A 244 12.93 -2.76 3.39
CA GLN A 244 13.91 -3.82 3.26
C GLN A 244 13.77 -4.51 1.90
N GLU A 245 14.71 -4.27 0.99
CA GLU A 245 14.76 -4.98 -0.30
C GLU A 245 15.74 -6.16 -0.20
N LYS A 246 15.25 -7.38 -0.47
CA LYS A 246 16.06 -8.61 -0.49
C LYS A 246 16.41 -9.06 -1.91
N THR A 247 15.72 -8.52 -2.90
CA THR A 247 15.81 -8.89 -4.31
C THR A 247 15.53 -7.68 -5.19
N GLY A 248 15.91 -7.76 -6.47
CA GLY A 248 15.58 -6.77 -7.49
C GLY A 248 16.76 -5.86 -7.83
N ARG A 249 16.52 -4.93 -8.76
CA ARG A 249 17.58 -4.16 -9.44
C ARG A 249 18.54 -3.43 -8.52
N PHE A 250 18.07 -2.93 -7.37
CA PHE A 250 18.96 -2.24 -6.42
C PHE A 250 19.87 -3.22 -5.69
N CYS A 251 19.34 -4.35 -5.22
CA CYS A 251 20.13 -5.44 -4.64
C CYS A 251 21.14 -6.00 -5.66
N GLU A 252 20.70 -6.28 -6.89
CA GLU A 252 21.56 -6.73 -7.99
C GLU A 252 22.70 -5.73 -8.27
N HIS A 253 22.39 -4.43 -8.32
CA HIS A 253 23.41 -3.39 -8.48
C HIS A 253 24.39 -3.37 -7.30
N LEU A 254 23.90 -3.48 -6.06
CA LEU A 254 24.75 -3.55 -4.88
C LEU A 254 25.68 -4.77 -4.90
N GLU A 255 25.22 -5.94 -5.38
CA GLU A 255 26.06 -7.13 -5.55
C GLU A 255 27.19 -6.92 -6.57
N HIS A 256 26.96 -6.10 -7.59
CA HIS A 256 28.00 -5.76 -8.57
C HIS A 256 29.05 -4.83 -7.99
N ILE A 257 28.66 -3.82 -7.21
CA ILE A 257 29.61 -2.83 -6.65
C ILE A 257 30.24 -3.28 -5.33
N SER A 258 29.61 -4.20 -4.58
CA SER A 258 30.08 -4.66 -3.27
C SER A 258 31.43 -5.37 -3.37
N LYS A 259 31.76 -5.99 -4.51
CA LYS A 259 33.07 -6.60 -4.78
C LYS A 259 34.24 -5.62 -4.64
N ASN A 260 33.98 -4.34 -4.87
CA ASN A 260 34.97 -3.27 -4.78
C ASN A 260 34.81 -2.43 -3.50
N ALA A 261 33.83 -2.74 -2.65
CA ALA A 261 33.58 -2.00 -1.43
C ALA A 261 34.53 -2.49 -0.31
N PRO A 262 35.16 -1.59 0.45
CA PRO A 262 35.98 -1.99 1.59
C PRO A 262 35.12 -2.65 2.68
N ILE A 263 35.70 -3.62 3.40
CA ILE A 263 35.01 -4.34 4.48
C ILE A 263 34.58 -3.36 5.57
N GLY A 264 33.39 -3.55 6.14
CA GLY A 264 32.86 -2.73 7.24
C GLY A 264 32.36 -1.35 6.83
N HIS A 265 32.14 -1.11 5.53
CA HIS A 265 31.62 0.16 5.02
C HIS A 265 30.14 0.07 4.65
N ILE A 266 29.45 1.21 4.71
CA ILE A 266 28.05 1.37 4.31
C ILE A 266 28.03 2.22 3.04
N PHE A 267 27.34 1.73 2.00
CA PHE A 267 27.08 2.53 0.81
C PHE A 267 25.91 3.48 1.08
N ILE A 268 26.19 4.78 1.03
CA ILE A 268 25.18 5.84 1.08
C ILE A 268 25.14 6.47 -0.31
N PRO A 269 24.10 6.19 -1.12
CA PRO A 269 23.98 6.84 -2.42
C PRO A 269 23.85 8.35 -2.21
N ASN A 270 24.67 9.13 -2.94
CA ASN A 270 24.47 10.57 -3.08
C ASN A 270 23.61 10.83 -4.33
N ASN A 271 22.82 11.91 -4.28
CA ASN A 271 22.11 12.43 -5.45
C ASN A 271 23.07 13.22 -6.34
#